data_AF-A0A3R7ASI1-F1
#
_entry.id   AF-A0A3R7ASI1-F1
#
_cell.length_a   1.000
_cell.length_b   1.000
_cell.length_c   1.000
_cell.angle_alpha   90.00
_cell.angle_beta   90.00
_cell.angle_gamma   90.00
#
_symmetry.space_group_name_H-M   'P 1'
#
loop_
_entity.id
_entity.type
_entity.pdbx_description
1 polymer ?
#
loop_
_entity_poly.entity_id
_entity_poly.type
_entity_poly.pdbx_seq_one_letter_code
_entity_poly.pdbx_strand_id
1 'polypeptide(L)'
;MSKDSPLKEKVEEEFEEKDGNLNKLVETLMESFLRSNSNYGAITDIETDINRIYDLVRKCIKKRRMKVYALKIDDRILLSKTNEEFSDLYEVIKECSDLQIKKDMIEIWDDAKNRILHLLITPVRKHFPLRYKNSRQRLEIIKKISSMTWSAD
;
A
#
# COMPACT_ATOMS: atom_id res chain seq x y z
N MET A 1 10.80 29.45 11.94
CA MET A 1 10.46 28.59 13.10
C MET A 1 9.94 27.27 12.56
N SER A 2 10.83 26.27 12.47
CA SER A 2 10.53 24.95 11.91
C SER A 2 9.81 24.10 12.96
N LYS A 3 8.71 23.46 12.57
CA LYS A 3 8.00 22.46 13.38
C LYS A 3 8.41 21.07 12.92
N ASP A 4 8.96 20.32 13.87
CA ASP A 4 9.40 18.94 13.74
C ASP A 4 8.24 18.00 13.36
N SER A 5 8.49 17.12 12.39
CA SER A 5 7.66 15.94 12.08
C SER A 5 8.33 14.70 12.66
N PRO A 6 7.62 13.84 13.42
CA PRO A 6 8.22 12.73 14.16
C PRO A 6 8.40 11.44 13.35
N LEU A 7 8.61 11.51 12.03
CA LEU A 7 8.84 10.32 11.19
C LEU A 7 10.03 10.53 10.25
N LYS A 8 11.21 10.71 10.86
CA LYS A 8 12.50 10.53 10.19
C LYS A 8 13.34 9.60 11.04
N GLU A 9 13.06 8.30 10.98
CA GLU A 9 14.07 7.32 11.31
C GLU A 9 14.75 6.95 9.99
N LYS A 10 15.82 7.71 9.67
CA LYS A 10 16.77 7.33 8.63
C LYS A 10 17.59 6.18 9.22
N VAL A 11 17.33 4.97 8.76
CA VAL A 11 18.30 3.87 8.90
C VAL A 11 19.17 3.90 7.66
N GLU A 12 20.29 4.61 7.74
CA GLU A 12 21.37 4.54 6.75
C GLU A 12 22.27 3.35 7.15
N GLU A 13 21.92 2.15 6.70
CA GLU A 13 22.86 1.02 6.64
C GLU A 13 23.19 0.77 5.17
N GLU A 14 24.45 1.03 4.80
CA GLU A 14 25.02 0.59 3.52
C GLU A 14 25.06 -0.94 3.51
N PHE A 15 24.22 -1.55 2.68
CA PHE A 15 24.14 -3.00 2.56
C PHE A 15 24.60 -3.44 1.18
N GLU A 16 25.74 -4.14 1.13
CA GLU A 16 26.18 -4.84 -0.07
C GLU A 16 25.11 -5.87 -0.49
N GLU A 17 24.69 -5.79 -1.75
CA GLU A 17 23.71 -6.68 -2.38
C GLU A 17 24.25 -8.12 -2.47
N LYS A 18 23.98 -8.93 -1.45
CA LYS A 18 23.93 -10.40 -1.57
C LYS A 18 22.50 -10.84 -1.28
N ASP A 19 21.96 -11.76 -2.08
CA ASP A 19 20.56 -12.24 -2.03
C ASP A 19 20.00 -12.56 -0.63
N GLY A 20 20.84 -13.02 0.31
CA GLY A 20 20.44 -13.28 1.69
C GLY A 20 20.11 -12.02 2.49
N ASN A 21 20.70 -10.89 2.14
CA ASN A 21 20.52 -9.60 2.80
C ASN A 21 19.15 -8.98 2.46
N LEU A 22 18.76 -9.04 1.19
CA LEU A 22 17.45 -8.54 0.74
C LEU A 22 16.28 -9.32 1.35
N ASN A 23 16.40 -10.64 1.46
CA ASN A 23 15.38 -11.47 2.13
C ASN A 23 15.21 -11.04 3.59
N LYS A 24 16.32 -10.85 4.32
CA LYS A 24 16.31 -10.45 5.72
C LYS A 24 15.70 -9.06 5.88
N LEU A 25 16.07 -8.12 5.02
CA LEU A 25 15.49 -6.78 5.00
C LEU A 25 13.97 -6.81 4.83
N VAL A 26 13.46 -7.54 3.83
CA VAL A 26 12.01 -7.68 3.61
C VAL A 26 11.34 -8.31 4.83
N GLU A 27 11.92 -9.35 5.42
CA GLU A 27 11.38 -9.96 6.64
C GLU A 27 11.32 -8.95 7.80
N THR A 28 12.39 -8.18 8.03
CA THR A 28 12.44 -7.15 9.08
C THR A 28 11.40 -6.05 8.85
N LEU A 29 11.26 -5.55 7.61
CA LEU A 29 10.24 -4.54 7.27
C LEU A 29 8.82 -5.07 7.51
N MET A 30 8.55 -6.31 7.12
CA MET A 30 7.27 -6.96 7.31
C MET A 30 6.94 -7.21 8.79
N GLU A 31 7.93 -7.60 9.60
CA GLU A 31 7.80 -7.74 11.06
C GLU A 31 7.55 -6.39 11.74
N SER A 32 8.30 -5.36 11.36
CA SER A 32 8.11 -3.99 11.85
C SER A 32 6.69 -3.49 11.54
N PHE A 33 6.25 -3.69 10.29
CA PHE A 33 4.89 -3.34 9.89
C PHE A 33 3.84 -4.07 10.73
N LEU A 34 4.00 -5.38 10.98
CA LEU A 34 3.06 -6.13 11.83
C LEU A 34 2.98 -5.58 13.26
N ARG A 35 4.11 -5.22 13.87
CA ARG A 35 4.16 -4.67 15.24
C ARG A 35 3.63 -3.24 15.32
N SER A 36 3.61 -2.51 14.21
CA SER A 36 3.04 -1.16 14.19
C SER A 36 1.53 -1.16 14.42
N ASN A 37 1.03 -0.10 15.07
CA ASN A 37 -0.39 0.13 15.26
C ASN A 37 -1.10 0.62 13.99
N SER A 38 -0.38 0.76 12.87
CA SER A 38 -0.97 1.17 11.59
C SER A 38 -1.59 -0.02 10.86
N ASN A 39 -2.75 0.22 10.25
CA ASN A 39 -3.38 -0.71 9.30
C ASN A 39 -2.76 -0.64 7.90
N TYR A 40 -1.93 0.38 7.62
CA TYR A 40 -1.38 0.65 6.30
C TYR A 40 0.14 0.82 6.36
N GLY A 41 0.83 0.29 5.36
CA GLY A 41 2.27 0.42 5.19
C GLY A 41 2.63 0.58 3.72
N ALA A 42 3.83 1.06 3.44
CA ALA A 42 4.36 1.12 2.09
C ALA A 42 5.87 0.85 2.13
N ILE A 43 6.34 0.08 1.15
CA ILE A 43 7.75 -0.04 0.81
C ILE A 43 7.93 0.78 -0.47
N THR A 44 8.74 1.84 -0.39
CA THR A 44 8.98 2.82 -1.46
C THR A 44 10.48 2.97 -1.70
N ASP A 45 10.84 3.78 -2.69
CA ASP A 45 12.24 4.16 -2.98
C ASP A 45 13.13 2.94 -3.22
N ILE A 46 12.57 1.97 -3.95
CA ILE A 46 13.20 0.69 -4.24
C ILE A 46 14.18 0.90 -5.41
N GLU A 47 15.48 0.83 -5.10
CA GLU A 47 16.57 0.96 -6.10
C GLU A 47 16.81 -0.34 -6.88
N THR A 48 16.45 -1.49 -6.29
CA THR A 48 16.58 -2.83 -6.88
C THR A 48 15.32 -3.20 -7.70
N ASP A 49 15.28 -4.37 -8.34
CA ASP A 49 14.08 -4.85 -9.06
C ASP A 49 12.85 -4.97 -8.13
N ILE A 50 11.87 -4.09 -8.34
CA ILE A 50 10.60 -4.06 -7.62
C ILE A 50 9.82 -5.38 -7.67
N ASN A 51 9.89 -6.10 -8.80
CA ASN A 51 9.18 -7.37 -8.93
C ASN A 51 9.77 -8.41 -8.00
N ARG A 52 11.11 -8.43 -7.90
CA ARG A 52 11.83 -9.28 -6.99
C ARG A 52 11.45 -8.98 -5.53
N ILE A 53 11.40 -7.71 -5.13
CA ILE A 53 10.98 -7.36 -3.76
C ILE A 53 9.51 -7.75 -3.51
N TYR A 54 8.63 -7.51 -4.48
CA TYR A 54 7.22 -7.87 -4.37
C TYR A 54 7.02 -9.37 -4.19
N ASP A 55 7.76 -10.20 -4.93
CA ASP A 55 7.74 -11.65 -4.78
C ASP A 55 8.25 -12.10 -3.42
N LEU A 56 9.28 -11.45 -2.87
CA LEU A 56 9.77 -11.72 -1.52
C LEU A 56 8.72 -11.37 -0.46
N VAL A 57 8.04 -10.23 -0.60
CA VAL A 57 6.94 -9.83 0.28
C VAL A 57 5.81 -10.87 0.23
N ARG A 58 5.37 -11.27 -0.98
CA ARG A 58 4.34 -12.32 -1.15
C ARG A 58 4.75 -13.64 -0.50
N LYS A 59 6.00 -14.07 -0.71
CA LYS A 59 6.56 -15.30 -0.09
C LYS A 59 6.57 -15.20 1.42
N CYS A 60 6.97 -14.05 1.98
CA CYS A 60 6.99 -13.81 3.42
C CYS A 60 5.57 -13.92 4.02
N ILE A 61 4.60 -13.21 3.42
CA ILE A 61 3.18 -13.25 3.81
C ILE A 61 2.65 -14.69 3.83
N LYS A 62 2.89 -15.45 2.74
CA LYS A 62 2.44 -16.84 2.62
C LYS A 62 3.11 -17.77 3.62
N LYS A 63 4.44 -17.73 3.71
CA LYS A 63 5.25 -18.59 4.60
C LYS A 63 4.85 -18.41 6.06
N ARG A 64 4.61 -17.17 6.49
CA ARG A 64 4.29 -16.82 7.87
C ARG A 64 2.78 -16.68 8.14
N ARG A 65 1.93 -16.95 7.14
CA ARG A 65 0.46 -16.86 7.22
C ARG A 65 -0.03 -15.50 7.77
N MET A 66 0.59 -14.42 7.30
CA MET A 66 0.30 -13.06 7.79
C MET A 66 -1.07 -12.62 7.28
N LYS A 67 -1.90 -12.01 8.14
CA LYS A 67 -3.16 -11.36 7.76
C LYS A 67 -2.94 -10.00 7.08
N VAL A 68 -2.01 -9.93 6.13
CA VAL A 68 -1.61 -8.72 5.39
C VAL A 68 -1.82 -8.97 3.90
N TYR A 69 -2.30 -7.95 3.19
CA TYR A 69 -2.32 -7.95 1.72
C TYR A 69 -1.25 -7.00 1.20
N ALA A 70 -0.55 -7.43 0.14
CA ALA A 70 0.44 -6.62 -0.54
C ALA A 70 -0.01 -6.32 -1.97
N LEU A 71 -0.07 -5.04 -2.31
CA LEU A 71 -0.40 -4.55 -3.63
C LEU A 71 0.80 -3.80 -4.21
N LYS A 72 1.30 -4.24 -5.36
CA LYS A 72 2.31 -3.48 -6.10
C LYS A 72 1.64 -2.44 -6.97
N ILE A 73 2.05 -1.18 -6.86
CA ILE A 73 1.74 -0.11 -7.81
C ILE A 73 3.07 0.56 -8.12
N ASP A 74 3.52 0.43 -9.36
CA ASP A 74 4.77 1.02 -9.85
C ASP A 74 6.01 0.52 -9.12
N ASP A 75 6.76 1.45 -8.56
CA ASP A 75 7.94 1.33 -7.71
C ASP A 75 7.57 1.19 -6.22
N ARG A 76 6.29 0.94 -5.92
CA ARG A 76 5.79 0.84 -4.54
C ARG A 76 5.09 -0.47 -4.28
N ILE A 77 5.26 -0.95 -3.06
CA ILE A 77 4.48 -2.06 -2.51
C ILE A 77 3.68 -1.54 -1.34
N LEU A 78 2.37 -1.49 -1.48
CA LEU A 78 1.44 -1.07 -0.46
C LEU A 78 1.00 -2.27 0.37
N LEU A 79 0.91 -2.09 1.67
CA LEU A 79 0.55 -3.13 2.63
C LEU A 79 -0.73 -2.73 3.36
N SER A 80 -1.64 -3.69 3.53
CA SER A 80 -2.91 -3.47 4.22
C SER A 80 -3.30 -4.62 5.14
N LYS A 81 -3.55 -4.28 6.40
CA LYS A 81 -4.12 -5.18 7.43
C LYS A 81 -5.65 -5.14 7.47
N THR A 82 -6.28 -4.20 6.76
CA THR A 82 -7.75 -4.05 6.78
C THR A 82 -8.40 -5.37 6.40
N ASN A 83 -9.26 -5.89 7.28
CA ASN A 83 -9.98 -7.15 7.10
C ASN A 83 -11.30 -7.06 7.87
N GLU A 84 -11.21 -7.11 9.19
CA GLU A 84 -12.38 -7.19 10.08
C GLU A 84 -13.20 -5.88 10.03
N GLU A 85 -12.51 -4.73 10.05
CA GLU A 85 -13.11 -3.39 10.01
C GLU A 85 -13.50 -2.91 8.59
N PHE A 86 -13.30 -3.74 7.55
CA PHE A 86 -13.46 -3.28 6.17
C PHE A 86 -14.89 -2.79 5.88
N SER A 87 -15.91 -3.45 6.44
CA SER A 87 -17.31 -3.09 6.16
C SER A 87 -17.67 -1.70 6.69
N ASP A 88 -17.30 -1.42 7.95
CA ASP A 88 -17.59 -0.11 8.56
C ASP A 88 -16.79 1.00 7.85
N LEU A 89 -15.53 0.73 7.54
CA LEU A 89 -14.68 1.62 6.76
C LEU A 89 -15.27 1.91 5.38
N TYR A 90 -15.81 0.88 4.70
CA TYR A 90 -16.41 1.00 3.39
C TYR A 90 -17.63 1.91 3.39
N GLU A 91 -18.50 1.80 4.38
CA GLU A 91 -19.66 2.69 4.52
C GLU A 91 -19.23 4.13 4.81
N VAL A 92 -18.25 4.35 5.70
CA VAL A 92 -17.72 5.70 5.94
C VAL A 92 -17.14 6.33 4.67
N ILE A 93 -16.40 5.56 3.87
CA ILE A 93 -15.85 6.04 2.59
C ILE A 93 -16.98 6.45 1.65
N LYS A 94 -18.04 5.65 1.52
CA LYS A 94 -19.20 5.95 0.67
C LYS A 94 -19.93 7.22 1.09
N GLU A 95 -20.00 7.50 2.39
CA GLU A 95 -20.66 8.70 2.91
C GLU A 95 -19.82 9.97 2.72
N CYS A 96 -18.49 9.84 2.74
CA CYS A 96 -17.57 10.98 2.80
C CYS A 96 -16.78 11.25 1.51
N SER A 97 -16.91 10.38 0.51
CA SER A 97 -16.10 10.41 -0.72
C SER A 97 -16.95 10.26 -1.97
N ASP A 98 -16.43 10.72 -3.11
CA ASP A 98 -17.09 10.59 -4.40
C ASP A 98 -16.54 9.39 -5.19
N LEU A 99 -17.39 8.46 -5.60
CA LEU A 99 -16.99 7.33 -6.45
C LEU A 99 -16.44 7.83 -7.79
N GLN A 100 -15.17 7.54 -8.07
CA GLN A 100 -14.53 7.88 -9.34
C GLN A 100 -14.58 6.72 -10.32
N ILE A 101 -14.30 5.51 -9.83
CA ILE A 101 -14.21 4.30 -10.66
C ILE A 101 -14.78 3.12 -9.91
N LYS A 102 -15.56 2.32 -10.63
CA LYS A 102 -15.98 0.98 -10.23
C LYS A 102 -15.77 0.06 -11.42
N LYS A 103 -14.76 -0.80 -11.33
CA LYS A 103 -14.35 -1.66 -12.44
C LYS A 103 -13.83 -2.99 -11.90
N ASP A 104 -14.35 -4.08 -12.43
CA ASP A 104 -13.97 -5.45 -12.09
C ASP A 104 -13.97 -5.68 -10.56
N MET A 105 -12.79 -5.87 -9.97
CA MET A 105 -12.59 -6.16 -8.55
C MET A 105 -12.29 -4.91 -7.71
N ILE A 106 -12.22 -3.73 -8.32
CA ILE A 106 -11.78 -2.51 -7.65
C ILE A 106 -12.81 -1.38 -7.67
N GLU A 107 -12.74 -0.56 -6.62
CA GLU A 107 -13.38 0.74 -6.56
C GLU A 107 -12.36 1.79 -6.15
N ILE A 108 -12.47 2.99 -6.73
CA ILE A 108 -11.69 4.16 -6.35
C ILE A 108 -12.66 5.26 -5.95
N TRP A 109 -12.59 5.68 -4.70
CA TRP A 109 -13.37 6.77 -4.14
C TRP A 109 -12.44 7.95 -3.82
N ASP A 110 -12.87 9.17 -4.09
CA ASP A 110 -12.08 10.38 -3.87
C ASP A 110 -12.61 11.19 -2.70
N ASP A 111 -11.84 11.23 -1.61
CA ASP A 111 -12.01 12.19 -0.54
C ASP A 111 -11.21 13.45 -0.88
N ALA A 112 -11.84 14.34 -1.65
CA ALA A 112 -11.20 15.55 -2.14
C ALA A 112 -10.78 16.49 -0.99
N LYS A 113 -11.51 16.45 0.12
CA LYS A 113 -11.26 17.30 1.29
C LYS A 113 -9.96 16.92 1.98
N ASN A 114 -9.71 15.62 2.16
CA ASN A 114 -8.50 15.10 2.79
C ASN A 114 -7.39 14.76 1.79
N ARG A 115 -7.68 14.87 0.47
CA ARG A 115 -6.79 14.55 -0.64
C ARG A 115 -6.32 13.10 -0.62
N ILE A 116 -7.28 12.19 -0.43
CA ILE A 116 -7.06 10.76 -0.37
C ILE A 116 -7.93 10.08 -1.42
N LEU A 117 -7.29 9.28 -2.28
CA LEU A 117 -7.98 8.28 -3.07
C LEU A 117 -8.03 6.99 -2.26
N HIS A 118 -9.25 6.53 -1.97
CA HIS A 118 -9.51 5.25 -1.35
C HIS A 118 -9.60 4.18 -2.44
N LEU A 119 -8.54 3.38 -2.57
CA LEU A 119 -8.56 2.19 -3.41
C LEU A 119 -9.10 1.01 -2.59
N LEU A 120 -10.18 0.43 -3.08
CA LEU A 120 -10.82 -0.74 -2.49
C LEU A 120 -10.69 -1.92 -3.45
N ILE A 121 -10.26 -3.08 -2.94
CA ILE A 121 -10.29 -4.35 -3.65
C ILE A 121 -11.37 -5.19 -3.00
N THR A 122 -12.56 -5.21 -3.59
CA THR A 122 -13.78 -5.69 -2.94
C THR A 122 -13.78 -7.19 -2.66
N PRO A 123 -13.30 -8.10 -3.54
CA PRO A 123 -13.37 -9.55 -3.27
C PRO A 123 -12.51 -9.98 -2.08
N VAL A 124 -11.40 -9.28 -1.84
CA VAL A 124 -10.47 -9.57 -0.74
C VAL A 124 -10.65 -8.65 0.46
N ARG A 125 -11.65 -7.74 0.42
CA ARG A 125 -11.99 -6.79 1.49
C ARG A 125 -10.77 -5.98 1.94
N LYS A 126 -10.02 -5.42 0.99
CA LYS A 126 -8.81 -4.62 1.24
C LYS A 126 -8.98 -3.17 0.84
N HIS A 127 -8.48 -2.30 1.70
CA HIS A 127 -8.42 -0.87 1.47
C HIS A 127 -6.97 -0.37 1.46
N PHE A 128 -6.68 0.56 0.54
CA PHE A 128 -5.42 1.27 0.39
C PHE A 128 -5.68 2.78 0.23
N PRO A 129 -5.34 3.60 1.24
CA PRO A 129 -5.44 5.05 1.12
C PRO A 129 -4.22 5.61 0.38
N LEU A 130 -4.48 6.37 -0.68
CA LEU A 130 -3.47 6.97 -1.55
C LEU A 130 -3.56 8.50 -1.50
N ARG A 131 -2.62 9.14 -0.81
CA ARG A 131 -2.57 10.60 -0.74
C ARG A 131 -2.09 11.20 -2.05
N TYR A 132 -2.70 12.30 -2.46
CA TYR A 132 -2.26 13.10 -3.59
C TYR A 132 -2.05 14.57 -3.22
N LYS A 133 -1.17 15.25 -3.94
CA LYS A 133 -0.79 16.65 -3.68
C LYS A 133 -1.69 17.64 -4.43
N ASN A 134 -2.10 17.27 -5.64
CA ASN A 134 -2.87 18.10 -6.55
C ASN A 134 -3.72 17.26 -7.53
N SER A 135 -4.62 17.92 -8.26
CA SER A 135 -5.56 17.27 -9.18
C SER A 135 -4.88 16.52 -10.32
N ARG A 136 -3.71 16.98 -10.77
CA ARG A 136 -2.92 16.28 -11.80
C ARG A 136 -2.44 14.92 -11.28
N GLN A 137 -1.81 14.90 -10.11
CA GLN A 137 -1.35 13.66 -9.48
C GLN A 137 -2.52 12.72 -9.17
N ARG A 138 -3.65 13.27 -8.70
CA ARG A 138 -4.89 12.50 -8.49
C ARG A 138 -5.30 11.73 -9.75
N LEU A 139 -5.38 12.42 -10.88
CA LEU A 139 -5.76 11.82 -12.17
C LEU A 139 -4.72 10.81 -12.66
N GLU A 140 -3.43 11.07 -12.46
CA GLU A 140 -2.35 10.14 -12.79
C GLU A 140 -2.48 8.82 -12.01
N ILE A 141 -2.74 8.89 -10.70
CA ILE A 141 -2.97 7.71 -9.86
C ILE A 141 -4.19 6.91 -10.35
N ILE A 142 -5.33 7.59 -10.57
CA ILE A 142 -6.57 6.96 -11.05
C ILE A 142 -6.33 6.23 -12.37
N LYS A 143 -5.76 6.92 -13.37
CA LYS A 143 -5.48 6.33 -14.69
C LYS A 143 -4.61 5.09 -14.58
N LYS A 144 -3.61 5.14 -13.71
CA LYS A 144 -2.66 4.06 -13.53
C LYS A 144 -3.30 2.81 -12.98
N ILE A 145 -3.99 2.93 -11.86
CA ILE A 145 -4.74 1.84 -11.21
C ILE A 145 -5.76 1.22 -12.19
N SER A 146 -6.44 2.07 -12.97
CA SER A 146 -7.46 1.63 -13.94
C SER A 146 -6.91 0.82 -15.11
N SER A 147 -5.64 1.05 -15.46
CA SER A 147 -4.93 0.34 -16.52
C SER A 147 -4.31 -0.98 -16.07
N MET A 148 -4.26 -1.24 -14.76
CA MET A 148 -3.73 -2.49 -14.22
C MET A 148 -4.71 -3.64 -14.50
N THR A 149 -4.14 -4.82 -14.76
CA THR A 149 -4.89 -6.08 -14.79
C THR A 149 -5.01 -6.61 -13.36
N TRP A 150 -6.23 -6.79 -12.90
CA TRP A 150 -6.54 -7.32 -11.56
C TRP A 150 -6.83 -8.82 -11.68
N SER A 151 -5.82 -9.66 -11.42
CA SER A 151 -6.01 -11.10 -11.31
C SER A 151 -6.24 -11.48 -9.84
N ALA A 152 -7.22 -12.36 -9.61
CA ALA A 152 -7.34 -13.06 -8.34
C ALA A 152 -6.36 -14.24 -8.34
N ASP A 153 -5.15 -14.02 -7.84
CA ASP A 153 -4.24 -15.12 -7.47
C ASP A 153 -4.58 -15.69 -6.09
#